data_AF-A0A3P7TSL0-F1
#
_entry.id   AF-A0A3P7TSL0-F1
#
_cell.length_a   1.000
_cell.length_b   1.000
_cell.length_c   1.000
_cell.angle_alpha   90.00
_cell.angle_beta   90.00
_cell.angle_gamma   90.00
#
_symmetry.space_group_name_H-M   'P 1'
#
loop_
_entity.id
_entity.type
_entity.pdbx_description
1 polymer ?
#
loop_
_entity_poly.entity_id
_entity_poly.type
_entity_poly.pdbx_seq_one_letter_code
_entity_poly.pdbx_strand_id
1 'polypeptide(L)'
;MQDFIIRTGNASMGVISKGVIVEVEYAPSCVASQCGNFLQEFVAVFFPDHVADKPAVLQKAQPEPYSALDTMHQYLDIFQNMRKKT
;
A
#
# COMPACT_ATOMS: atom_id res chain seq x y z
N MET A 1 19.01 2.97 11.70
CA MET A 1 17.55 2.99 11.87
C MET A 1 16.99 3.81 10.73
N GLN A 2 16.25 3.18 9.82
CA GLN A 2 15.48 3.86 8.78
C GLN A 2 14.01 3.55 9.09
N ASP A 3 13.21 4.59 9.29
CA ASP A 3 11.83 4.42 9.77
C ASP A 3 10.87 3.99 8.66
N PHE A 4 11.18 4.37 7.41
CA PHE A 4 10.42 4.01 6.21
C PHE A 4 11.26 3.22 5.23
N ILE A 5 10.65 2.19 4.65
CA ILE A 5 11.20 1.40 3.55
C ILE A 5 10.26 1.59 2.36
N ILE A 6 10.81 2.08 1.24
CA ILE A 6 10.07 2.32 0.01
C ILE A 6 10.55 1.34 -1.05
N ARG A 7 9.63 0.60 -1.66
CA ARG A 7 9.91 -0.26 -2.82
C ARG A 7 9.05 0.17 -3.99
N THR A 8 9.62 0.19 -5.18
CA THR A 8 8.90 0.54 -6.40
C THR A 8 9.07 -0.56 -7.44
N GLY A 9 7.96 -0.98 -8.05
CA GLY A 9 7.95 -2.02 -9.07
C GLY A 9 7.10 -1.62 -10.27
N ASN A 10 7.54 -1.97 -11.48
CA ASN A 10 6.71 -1.80 -12.67
C ASN A 10 5.61 -2.87 -12.70
N ALA A 11 4.35 -2.45 -12.78
CA ALA A 11 3.22 -3.32 -13.03
C ALA A 11 3.00 -3.48 -14.53
N SER A 12 3.09 -4.71 -15.03
CA SER A 12 2.83 -5.03 -16.43
C SER A 12 1.82 -6.17 -16.57
N MET A 13 1.04 -6.11 -17.65
CA MET A 13 0.15 -7.19 -18.08
C MET A 13 0.66 -7.72 -19.42
N GLY A 14 1.33 -8.87 -19.39
CA GLY A 14 2.12 -9.36 -20.52
C GLY A 14 3.27 -8.40 -20.83
N VAL A 15 3.36 -7.92 -22.07
CA VAL A 15 4.39 -6.98 -22.53
C VAL A 15 4.02 -5.50 -22.28
N ILE A 16 2.80 -5.22 -21.81
CA ILE A 16 2.29 -3.86 -21.67
C ILE A 16 2.50 -3.38 -20.24
N SER A 17 3.28 -2.32 -20.06
CA SER A 17 3.35 -1.61 -18.76
C SER A 17 2.02 -0.90 -18.49
N LYS A 18 1.48 -1.12 -17.28
CA LYS A 18 0.23 -0.52 -16.80
C LYS A 18 0.48 0.56 -15.74
N GLY A 19 1.71 0.68 -15.23
CA GLY A 19 2.10 1.72 -14.28
C GLY A 19 3.19 1.27 -13.32
N VAL A 20 3.39 2.05 -12.25
CA VAL A 20 4.33 1.76 -11.16
C VAL A 20 3.53 1.52 -9.88
N ILE A 21 3.87 0.46 -9.16
CA ILE A 21 3.40 0.19 -7.81
C ILE A 21 4.47 0.70 -6.86
N VAL A 22 4.03 1.47 -5.87
CA VAL A 22 4.87 1.97 -4.77
C VAL A 22 4.39 1.31 -3.49
N GLU A 23 5.27 0.57 -2.85
CA GLU A 23 5.05 0.02 -1.52
C GLU A 23 5.78 0.89 -0.50
N VAL A 24 5.05 1.26 0.55
CA VAL A 24 5.59 2.03 1.68
C VAL A 24 5.39 1.20 2.94
N GLU A 25 6.48 0.84 3.59
CA GLU A 25 6.50 0.08 4.83
C GLU A 25 7.08 0.94 5.95
N TYR A 26 6.43 0.90 7.12
CA TYR A 26 6.92 1.57 8.33
C TYR A 26 7.55 0.52 9.26
N ALA A 27 8.87 0.52 9.35
CA ALA A 27 9.64 -0.49 10.09
C ALA A 27 9.42 -0.49 11.62
N PRO A 28 9.19 0.66 12.30
CA PRO A 28 9.08 0.70 13.76
C PRO A 28 7.80 0.07 14.35
N SER A 29 6.76 -0.22 13.56
CA SER A 29 5.54 -0.86 14.07
C SER A 29 4.91 -1.81 13.05
N CYS A 30 4.64 -3.03 13.50
CA CYS A 30 3.89 -4.01 12.71
C CYS A 30 2.38 -3.92 12.93
N VAL A 31 1.86 -3.02 13.77
CA VAL A 31 0.42 -2.91 14.04
C VAL A 31 -0.15 -1.73 13.26
N ALA A 32 -0.90 -2.04 12.19
CA ALA A 32 -1.45 -1.05 11.25
C ALA A 32 -2.27 0.08 11.90
N SER A 33 -2.95 -0.20 13.02
CA SER A 33 -3.72 0.81 13.75
C SER A 33 -2.85 1.86 14.45
N GLN A 34 -1.60 1.52 14.78
CA GLN A 34 -0.67 2.40 15.48
C GLN A 34 0.12 3.30 14.52
N CYS A 35 0.41 2.81 13.30
CA CYS A 35 1.25 3.52 12.33
C CYS A 35 0.52 4.00 11.07
N GLY A 36 -0.77 3.67 10.92
CA GLY A 36 -1.55 3.99 9.72
C GLY A 36 -1.61 5.48 9.39
N ASN A 37 -1.66 6.36 10.40
CA ASN A 37 -1.68 7.81 10.17
C ASN A 37 -0.36 8.31 9.56
N PHE A 38 0.79 7.79 10.02
CA PHE A 38 2.10 8.16 9.45
C PHE A 38 2.23 7.70 7.99
N LEU A 39 1.73 6.50 7.68
CA LEU A 39 1.69 6.00 6.30
C LEU A 39 0.78 6.87 5.42
N GLN A 40 -0.37 7.30 5.95
CA GLN A 40 -1.31 8.17 5.23
C GLN A 40 -0.70 9.56 4.98
N GLU A 41 -0.06 10.16 5.98
CA GLU A 41 0.66 11.43 5.83
C GLU A 41 1.79 11.34 4.81
N PHE A 42 2.56 10.24 4.83
CA PHE A 42 3.60 10.00 3.81
C PHE A 42 3.00 10.01 2.41
N VAL A 43 1.92 9.27 2.18
CA VAL A 43 1.25 9.24 0.87
C VAL A 43 0.70 10.62 0.51
N ALA A 44 0.13 11.37 1.45
CA ALA A 44 -0.39 12.71 1.18
C ALA A 44 0.69 13.72 0.79
N VAL A 45 1.89 13.62 1.37
CA VAL A 45 3.02 14.50 1.07
C VAL A 45 3.65 14.17 -0.28
N PHE A 46 3.88 12.89 -0.57
CA PHE A 46 4.64 12.47 -1.77
C PHE A 46 3.76 12.12 -2.98
N PHE A 47 2.52 11.70 -2.74
CA PHE A 47 1.58 11.25 -3.77
C PHE A 47 0.18 11.86 -3.54
N PRO A 48 0.04 13.19 -3.56
CA PRO A 48 -1.21 13.88 -3.21
C PRO A 48 -2.40 13.45 -4.09
N ASP A 49 -2.17 13.12 -5.36
CA ASP A 49 -3.20 12.64 -6.29
C ASP A 49 -3.70 11.21 -5.99
N HIS A 50 -3.02 10.50 -5.08
CA HIS A 50 -3.28 9.10 -4.72
C HIS A 50 -3.65 8.96 -3.24
N VAL A 51 -4.06 10.05 -2.58
CA VAL A 51 -4.68 10.02 -1.25
C VAL A 51 -6.08 9.44 -1.37
N ALA A 52 -6.13 8.12 -1.53
CA ALA A 52 -7.36 7.35 -1.47
C ALA A 52 -7.75 7.08 -0.01
N ASP A 53 -8.98 6.60 0.18
CA ASP A 53 -9.41 6.05 1.46
C ASP A 53 -8.45 4.97 1.96
N LYS A 54 -8.26 4.95 3.29
CA LYS A 54 -7.37 4.00 3.98
C LYS A 54 -7.65 2.57 3.48
N PRO A 55 -6.64 1.79 3.04
CA PRO A 55 -6.85 0.44 2.55
C PRO A 55 -7.67 -0.40 3.53
N ALA A 56 -8.64 -1.16 3.04
CA ALA A 56 -9.54 -1.96 3.88
C ALA A 56 -8.79 -2.91 4.83
N VAL A 57 -7.64 -3.45 4.38
CA VAL A 57 -6.77 -4.32 5.21
C VAL A 57 -6.18 -3.61 6.43
N LEU A 58 -6.13 -2.27 6.44
CA LEU A 58 -5.68 -1.46 7.57
C LEU A 58 -6.85 -1.00 8.47
N GLN A 59 -8.10 -1.32 8.11
CA GLN A 59 -9.31 -0.99 8.85
C GLN A 59 -9.82 -2.17 9.70
N LYS A 60 -8.90 -3.01 10.20
CA LYS A 60 -9.27 -4.13 11.07
C LYS A 60 -9.88 -3.63 12.36
N ALA A 61 -11.00 -4.24 12.78
CA ALA A 61 -11.72 -3.89 14.00
C ALA A 61 -10.92 -4.21 15.27
N GLN A 62 -9.94 -5.10 15.18
CA GLN A 62 -9.02 -5.43 16.26
C GLN A 62 -7.58 -5.07 15.85
N PRO A 63 -6.76 -4.55 16.78
CA PRO A 63 -5.35 -4.24 16.52
C PRO A 63 -4.54 -5.53 16.39
N GLU A 64 -4.51 -6.07 15.18
CA GLU A 64 -3.72 -7.24 14.82
C GLU A 64 -2.40 -6.84 14.15
N PRO A 65 -1.34 -7.65 14.30
CA PRO A 65 -0.13 -7.49 13.51
C PRO A 65 -0.43 -7.60 12.01
N TYR A 66 0.10 -6.64 11.25
CA TYR A 66 0.14 -6.65 9.81
C TYR A 66 1.02 -7.79 9.34
N SER A 67 0.57 -8.49 8.31
CA SER A 67 1.20 -9.70 7.78
C SER A 67 1.42 -9.59 6.27
N ALA A 68 2.26 -10.46 5.73
CA ALA A 68 2.46 -10.56 4.28
C ALA A 68 1.14 -10.84 3.52
N LEU A 69 0.17 -11.51 4.17
CA LEU A 69 -1.15 -11.75 3.60
C LEU A 69 -1.92 -10.44 3.34
N ASP A 70 -1.77 -9.45 4.23
CA ASP A 70 -2.40 -8.14 4.05
C ASP A 70 -1.84 -7.42 2.82
N THR A 71 -0.52 -7.52 2.59
CA THR A 71 0.13 -6.99 1.38
C THR A 71 -0.37 -7.70 0.13
N MET A 72 -0.51 -9.02 0.17
CA MET A 72 -1.06 -9.79 -0.96
C MET A 72 -2.48 -9.36 -1.32
N HIS A 73 -3.33 -9.09 -0.33
CA HIS A 73 -4.68 -8.55 -0.57
C HIS A 73 -4.64 -7.17 -1.25
N GLN A 74 -3.76 -6.27 -0.79
CA GLN A 74 -3.59 -4.95 -1.45
C GLN A 74 -3.16 -5.10 -2.91
N TYR A 75 -2.21 -6.00 -3.19
CA TYR A 75 -1.79 -6.30 -4.56
C TYR A 75 -2.93 -6.82 -5.43
N LEU A 76 -3.76 -7.73 -4.91
CA LEU A 76 -4.93 -8.24 -5.62
C LEU A 76 -5.90 -7.09 -5.97
N ASP A 77 -6.18 -6.20 -5.03
CA ASP A 77 -7.06 -5.04 -5.26
C ASP A 77 -6.50 -4.10 -6.32
N ILE A 78 -5.19 -3.81 -6.27
CA ILE A 78 -4.49 -2.98 -7.26
C ILE A 78 -4.62 -3.61 -8.66
N PHE A 79 -4.29 -4.90 -8.80
CA PHE A 79 -4.36 -5.58 -10.09
C PHE A 79 -5.79 -5.71 -10.63
N GLN A 80 -6.78 -5.94 -9.77
CA GLN A 80 -8.20 -5.94 -10.17
C GLN A 80 -8.63 -4.56 -10.69
N ASN A 81 -8.20 -3.48 -10.05
CA ASN A 81 -8.49 -2.11 -10.50
C ASN A 81 -7.77 -1.76 -11.80
N MET A 82 -6.53 -2.22 -11.99
CA MET A 82 -5.81 -2.08 -13.26
C MET A 82 -6.51 -2.82 -14.41
N ARG A 83 -7.11 -3.99 -14.15
CA ARG A 83 -7.89 -4.72 -15.16
C ARG A 83 -9.14 -3.95 -15.60
N LYS A 84 -9.84 -3.32 -14.65
CA LYS A 84 -11.07 -2.54 -14.93
C LYS A 84 -10.82 -1.23 -15.69
N LYS A 85 -9.61 -0.67 -15.61
CA LYS A 85 -9.20 0.57 -16.31
C LYS A 85 -8.69 0.32 -17.75
N THR A 86 -9.09 -0.77 -18.40
CA THR A 86 -8.83 -1.02 -19.83
C THR A 86 -10.10 -0.71 -20.60
#